data_AF-A0AA96MGR7-F1
#
_entry.id   AF-A0AA96MGR7-F1
#
_cell.length_a   1.000
_cell.length_b   1.000
_cell.length_c   1.000
_cell.angle_alpha   90.00
_cell.angle_beta   90.00
_cell.angle_gamma   90.00
#
_symmetry.space_group_name_H-M   'P 1'
#
loop_
_entity.id
_entity.type
_entity.pdbx_description
1 polymer ?
#
loop_
_entity_poly.entity_id
_entity_poly.type
_entity_poly.pdbx_seq_one_letter_code
_entity_poly.pdbx_strand_id
1 'polypeptide(L)'
;MKIFKKLSLWLPVLSLAVCLINYSGNDDKNLLLFLTSPVLLWLNPQLTDMSYAMDNERLSYLILYAIHFSTWLLFGILFDWIVSRRRAK
;
A
#
# COMPACT_ATOMS: atom_id res chain seq x y z
N MET A 1 9.09 23.21 -2.81
CA MET A 1 7.93 22.52 -3.42
C MET A 1 6.77 22.57 -2.44
N LYS A 2 5.58 23.06 -2.84
CA LYS A 2 4.38 23.03 -1.98
C LYS A 2 4.08 21.59 -1.58
N ILE A 3 3.88 21.32 -0.28
CA ILE A 3 3.71 19.96 0.27
C ILE A 3 2.54 19.21 -0.40
N PHE A 4 1.49 19.95 -0.78
CA PHE A 4 0.33 19.50 -1.54
C PHE A 4 0.65 18.88 -2.91
N LYS A 5 1.87 19.08 -3.44
CA LYS A 5 2.28 18.54 -4.75
C LYS A 5 3.18 17.31 -4.64
N LYS A 6 3.42 16.77 -3.44
CA LYS A 6 4.30 15.62 -3.22
C LYS A 6 3.51 14.31 -3.27
N LEU A 7 3.83 13.45 -4.22
CA LEU A 7 3.21 12.11 -4.32
C LEU A 7 3.64 11.22 -3.16
N SER A 8 4.85 11.42 -2.63
CA SER A 8 5.34 10.77 -1.40
C SER A 8 4.49 11.04 -0.16
N LEU A 9 3.66 12.10 -0.17
CA LEU A 9 2.69 12.38 0.88
C LEU A 9 1.34 11.74 0.56
N TRP A 10 0.81 11.98 -0.64
CA TRP A 10 -0.58 11.63 -0.96
C TRP A 10 -0.80 10.14 -1.22
N LEU A 11 0.15 9.42 -1.82
CA LEU A 11 -0.02 7.99 -2.08
C LEU A 11 -0.10 7.16 -0.78
N PRO A 12 0.75 7.40 0.24
CA PRO A 12 0.57 6.78 1.56
C PRO A 12 -0.75 7.14 2.24
N VAL A 13 -1.21 8.39 2.12
CA VAL A 13 -2.49 8.82 2.69
C VAL A 13 -3.66 8.06 2.04
N LEU A 14 -3.66 7.92 0.71
CA LEU A 14 -4.64 7.10 0.00
C LEU A 14 -4.55 5.62 0.41
N SER A 15 -3.33 5.10 0.57
CA SER A 15 -3.13 3.75 1.10
C SER A 15 -3.73 3.57 2.48
N LEU A 16 -3.57 4.53 3.40
CA LEU A 16 -4.18 4.46 4.73
C LEU A 16 -5.70 4.44 4.64
N ALA A 17 -6.29 5.23 3.74
CA ALA A 17 -7.74 5.21 3.52
C ALA A 17 -8.22 3.82 3.06
N VAL A 18 -7.50 3.18 2.13
CA VAL A 18 -7.80 1.80 1.70
C VAL A 18 -7.71 0.82 2.87
N CYS A 19 -6.63 0.86 3.67
CA CYS A 19 -6.48 -0.01 4.83
C CYS A 19 -7.57 0.21 5.88
N LEU A 20 -8.05 1.45 6.08
CA LEU A 20 -9.14 1.75 7.00
C LEU A 20 -10.49 1.21 6.51
N ILE A 21 -10.77 1.30 5.20
CA ILE A 21 -11.97 0.71 4.58
C ILE A 21 -11.95 -0.81 4.75
N ASN A 22 -10.78 -1.43 4.56
CA ASN A 22 -10.60 -2.86 4.79
C ASN A 22 -10.80 -3.23 6.26
N TYR A 23 -10.15 -2.51 7.18
CA TYR A 23 -10.29 -2.72 8.62
C TYR A 23 -11.72 -2.53 9.12
N SER A 24 -12.50 -1.62 8.51
CA SER A 24 -13.91 -1.42 8.89
C SER A 24 -14.83 -2.54 8.41
N GLY A 25 -14.32 -3.55 7.68
CA GLY A 25 -15.10 -4.65 7.12
C GLY A 25 -15.86 -4.29 5.84
N ASN A 26 -15.65 -3.10 5.26
CA ASN A 26 -16.30 -2.70 4.01
C ASN A 26 -15.62 -3.30 2.76
N ASP A 27 -14.45 -3.93 2.95
CA ASP A 27 -13.72 -4.69 1.92
C ASP A 27 -13.42 -6.10 2.46
N ASP A 28 -14.48 -6.82 2.82
CA ASP A 28 -14.47 -8.18 3.39
C ASP A 28 -13.68 -9.20 2.56
N LYS A 29 -13.65 -9.02 1.24
CA LYS A 29 -12.94 -9.89 0.29
C LYS A 29 -11.52 -9.41 -0.03
N ASN A 30 -11.04 -8.35 0.62
CA ASN A 30 -9.76 -7.72 0.35
C ASN A 30 -9.58 -7.26 -1.11
N LEU A 31 -10.67 -7.06 -1.86
CA LEU A 31 -10.62 -6.73 -3.28
C LEU A 31 -10.00 -5.36 -3.49
N LEU A 32 -10.45 -4.36 -2.73
CA LEU A 32 -9.89 -3.02 -2.82
C LEU A 32 -8.41 -3.05 -2.43
N LEU A 33 -8.09 -3.68 -1.30
CA LEU A 33 -6.73 -3.81 -0.79
C LEU A 33 -5.76 -4.43 -1.83
N PHE A 34 -6.12 -5.56 -2.45
CA PHE A 34 -5.25 -6.23 -3.42
C PHE A 34 -5.22 -5.53 -4.78
N LEU A 35 -6.34 -5.03 -5.30
CA LEU A 35 -6.38 -4.39 -6.61
C LEU A 35 -5.68 -3.03 -6.60
N THR A 36 -5.60 -2.35 -5.46
CA THR A 36 -4.86 -1.10 -5.32
C THR A 36 -3.42 -1.28 -4.88
N SER A 37 -2.86 -2.49 -4.85
CA SER A 37 -1.42 -2.67 -4.61
C SER A 37 -0.84 -3.71 -5.56
N PRO A 38 0.03 -3.30 -6.50
CA PRO A 38 0.63 -4.25 -7.44
C PRO A 38 1.50 -5.30 -6.71
N VAL A 39 2.11 -4.93 -5.58
CA VAL A 39 2.95 -5.85 -4.79
C VAL A 39 2.10 -6.91 -4.08
N LEU A 40 0.96 -6.50 -3.49
CA LEU A 40 0.04 -7.48 -2.88
C LEU A 40 -0.54 -8.41 -3.95
N LEU A 41 -0.94 -7.87 -5.10
CA LEU A 41 -1.48 -8.66 -6.20
C LEU A 41 -0.46 -9.67 -6.74
N TRP A 42 0.80 -9.25 -6.89
CA TRP A 42 1.88 -10.13 -7.37
C TRP A 42 2.22 -11.23 -6.36
N LEU A 43 2.21 -10.92 -5.07
CA LEU A 43 2.54 -11.86 -3.99
C LEU A 43 1.31 -12.60 -3.43
N ASN A 44 0.16 -12.54 -4.12
CA ASN A 44 -1.10 -13.07 -3.60
C ASN A 44 -1.01 -14.55 -3.17
N PRO A 45 -0.46 -15.49 -3.96
CA PRO A 45 -0.32 -16.88 -3.53
C PRO A 45 0.47 -17.02 -2.23
N GLN A 46 1.62 -16.37 -2.13
CA GLN A 46 2.51 -16.45 -0.98
C GLN A 46 1.89 -15.80 0.27
N LEU A 47 1.18 -14.69 0.11
CA LEU A 47 0.50 -13.99 1.20
C LEU A 47 -0.74 -14.75 1.69
N THR A 48 -1.42 -15.45 0.79
CA THR A 48 -2.53 -16.35 1.13
C THR A 48 -2.01 -17.54 1.95
N ASP A 49 -0.95 -18.20 1.48
CA ASP A 49 -0.31 -19.30 2.21
C ASP A 49 0.21 -18.86 3.59
N MET A 50 0.86 -17.69 3.65
CA MET A 50 1.30 -17.08 4.90
C MET A 50 0.13 -16.84 5.86
N SER A 51 -0.99 -16.33 5.35
CA SER A 51 -2.16 -16.03 6.17
C SER A 51 -2.80 -17.30 6.74
N TYR A 52 -2.81 -18.40 6.00
CA TYR A 52 -3.27 -19.71 6.49
C TYR A 52 -2.30 -20.35 7.48
N ALA A 53 -0.99 -20.18 7.28
CA ALA A 53 0.03 -20.72 8.19
C ALA A 53 0.13 -19.94 9.51
N MET A 54 -0.32 -18.67 9.52
CA MET A 54 -0.32 -17.82 10.70
C MET A 54 -1.57 -18.05 11.55
N ASP A 55 -1.39 -18.52 12.79
CA ASP A 55 -2.44 -18.66 13.81
C ASP A 55 -2.92 -17.32 14.41
N ASN A 56 -2.66 -16.20 13.72
CA ASN A 56 -3.04 -14.87 14.18
C ASN A 56 -3.44 -13.99 13.00
N GLU A 57 -4.74 -13.96 12.75
CA GLU A 57 -5.39 -13.18 11.71
C GLU A 57 -5.01 -11.69 11.77
N ARG A 58 -4.98 -11.09 12.97
CA ARG A 58 -4.64 -9.66 13.12
C ARG A 58 -3.22 -9.36 12.68
N LEU A 59 -2.29 -10.26 12.96
CA LEU A 59 -0.91 -10.14 12.52
C LEU A 59 -0.81 -10.30 11.00
N SER A 60 -1.57 -11.20 10.39
CA SER A 60 -1.64 -11.36 8.93
C SER A 60 -2.12 -10.06 8.26
N TYR A 61 -3.21 -9.45 8.75
CA TYR A 61 -3.68 -8.16 8.23
C TYR A 61 -2.68 -7.02 8.43
N LEU A 62 -2.00 -6.97 9.58
CA LEU A 62 -0.97 -5.96 9.83
C LEU A 62 0.15 -6.04 8.78
N ILE A 63 0.57 -7.24 8.39
CA ILE A 63 1.57 -7.46 7.34
C ILE A 63 1.04 -6.97 5.99
N LEU A 64 -0.21 -7.31 5.63
CA LEU A 64 -0.83 -6.84 4.38
C LEU A 64 -0.88 -5.30 4.32
N TYR A 65 -1.28 -4.65 5.41
CA TYR A 65 -1.32 -3.19 5.50
C TYR A 65 0.08 -2.56 5.43
N ALA A 66 1.07 -3.17 6.09
CA ALA A 66 2.44 -2.72 6.04
C ALA A 66 3.02 -2.78 4.61
N ILE A 67 2.74 -3.86 3.87
CA ILE A 67 3.14 -4.02 2.47
C ILE A 67 2.41 -2.98 1.59
N HIS A 68 1.10 -2.82 1.75
CA HIS A 68 0.31 -1.86 0.96
C HIS A 68 0.83 -0.43 1.16
N PHE A 69 1.02 -0.01 2.42
CA PHE A 69 1.51 1.31 2.77
C PHE A 69 2.93 1.56 2.28
N SER A 70 3.84 0.61 2.53
CA SER A 70 5.24 0.72 2.12
C SER A 70 5.38 0.80 0.60
N THR A 71 4.56 0.03 -0.14
CA THR A 71 4.51 0.09 -1.60
C THR A 71 4.22 1.52 -2.04
N TRP A 72 3.10 2.11 -1.59
CA TRP A 72 2.72 3.44 -2.04
C TRP A 72 3.65 4.56 -1.57
N LEU A 73 4.27 4.41 -0.40
CA LEU A 73 5.33 5.32 0.07
C LEU A 73 6.55 5.29 -0.84
N LEU A 74 7.05 4.09 -1.17
CA LEU A 74 8.20 3.93 -2.05
C LEU A 74 7.92 4.45 -3.46
N PHE A 75 6.74 4.15 -4.01
CA PHE A 75 6.32 4.70 -5.32
C PHE A 75 6.25 6.23 -5.28
N GLY A 76 5.64 6.82 -4.24
CA GLY A 76 5.57 8.27 -4.10
C GLY A 76 6.93 8.95 -3.99
N ILE A 77 7.85 8.37 -3.21
CA ILE A 77 9.25 8.83 -3.12
C ILE A 77 9.95 8.73 -4.47
N LEU A 78 9.81 7.59 -5.16
CA LEU A 78 10.42 7.37 -6.46
C LEU A 78 9.93 8.38 -7.50
N PHE A 79 8.61 8.62 -7.58
CA PHE A 79 8.05 9.60 -8.50
C PHE A 79 8.52 11.03 -8.21
N ASP A 80 8.47 11.45 -6.95
CA ASP A 80 8.94 12.78 -6.55
C ASP A 80 10.44 12.96 -6.88
N TRP A 81 11.24 11.91 -6.69
CA TRP A 81 12.66 11.89 -7.07
C TRP A 81 12.86 12.02 -8.59
N ILE A 82 12.16 11.23 -9.41
CA ILE A 82 12.22 11.32 -10.89
C ILE A 82 11.85 12.74 -11.36
N VAL A 83 10.75 13.30 -10.82
CA VAL A 83 10.28 14.65 -11.19
C VAL A 83 11.29 15.72 -10.79
N SER A 84 11.89 15.62 -9.60
CA SER A 84 12.92 16.58 -9.17
C SER A 84 14.15 16.54 -10.08
N ARG A 85 14.61 15.36 -10.52
CA ARG A 85 15.73 15.22 -11.46
C ARG A 85 15.44 15.83 -12.83
N ARG A 86 14.20 15.72 -13.31
CA ARG A 86 13.80 16.32 -14.60
C ARG A 86 13.70 17.83 -14.57
N ARG A 87 13.44 18.44 -13.40
CA ARG A 87 13.39 19.90 -13.24
C ARG A 87 14.76 20.54 -13.01
N ALA A 88 15.75 19.74 -12.63
CA ALA A 88 17.13 20.18 -12.42
C ALA A 88 17.98 20.15 -13.70
N LYS A 89 17.47 19.54 -14.77
CA LYS A 89 17.98 19.66 -16.14
C LYS A 89 17.20 20.75 -16.87
#